data_AF-A0A8T1GES6-F1
#
_entry.id   AF-A0A8T1GES6-F1
#
_cell.length_a   1.000
_cell.length_b   1.000
_cell.length_c   1.000
_cell.angle_alpha   90.00
_cell.angle_beta   90.00
_cell.angle_gamma   90.00
#
_symmetry.space_group_name_H-M   'P 1'
#
loop_
_entity.id
_entity.type
_entity.pdbx_description
1 polymer ?
#
loop_
_entity_poly.entity_id
_entity_poly.type
_entity_poly.pdbx_seq_one_letter_code
_entity_poly.pdbx_strand_id
1 'polypeptide(L)'
;MKRLEDAGVLQLLRPSDNVAACDDALDTATEALEPPLEETSYPVYHWGGGMHLFPEDMALPSGSTEQAWVYWCCGNTAKTLPPYRQLCPSDLSNRNQRKRLCELKFLMKKIELRAHALGLSTTKVSFDEAIDVFQQCKDVIDLPPETTNSRKRRRGQLIWISAATILRKQAKVARATSANASTNPH
;
A
#
# COMPACT_ATOMS: atom_id res chain seq x y z
N MET A 1 17.36 -28.84 -34.53
CA MET A 1 18.00 -28.11 -33.41
C MET A 1 17.93 -26.63 -33.73
N LYS A 2 17.04 -25.87 -33.06
CA LYS A 2 16.76 -24.47 -33.39
C LYS A 2 17.33 -23.54 -32.31
N ARG A 3 18.28 -22.73 -32.76
CA ARG A 3 18.52 -21.29 -32.50
C ARG A 3 18.65 -20.83 -31.04
N LEU A 4 19.91 -20.53 -30.74
CA LEU A 4 20.42 -19.55 -29.79
C LEU A 4 19.80 -18.17 -30.11
N GLU A 5 19.09 -17.57 -29.17
CA GLU A 5 18.73 -16.16 -29.23
C GLU A 5 19.39 -15.42 -28.07
N ASP A 6 20.37 -14.63 -28.48
CA ASP A 6 21.11 -13.62 -27.76
C ASP A 6 20.14 -12.45 -27.49
N ALA A 7 19.91 -12.12 -26.22
CA ALA A 7 19.20 -10.90 -25.83
C ALA A 7 20.16 -10.06 -24.99
N GLY A 8 20.79 -9.11 -25.68
CA GLY A 8 21.79 -8.21 -25.15
C GLY A 8 21.31 -7.44 -23.91
N VAL A 9 22.09 -7.58 -22.85
CA VAL A 9 22.09 -6.67 -21.69
C VAL A 9 23.24 -5.69 -21.90
N LEU A 10 22.94 -4.45 -22.29
CA LEU A 10 23.82 -3.28 -22.20
C LEU A 10 22.89 -2.08 -21.95
N GLN A 11 23.16 -1.10 -21.08
CA GLN A 11 24.46 -0.51 -20.74
C GLN A 11 24.31 0.28 -19.42
N LEU A 12 25.21 0.05 -18.47
CA LEU A 12 25.36 0.87 -17.26
C LEU A 12 26.40 1.95 -17.58
N LEU A 13 25.99 3.21 -17.77
CA LEU A 13 26.94 4.34 -17.76
C LEU A 13 27.35 4.60 -16.30
N ARG A 14 28.63 4.38 -15.99
CA ARG A 14 29.28 4.89 -14.78
C ARG A 14 30.04 6.17 -15.13
N PRO A 15 29.88 7.27 -14.38
CA PRO A 15 30.90 8.31 -14.30
C PRO A 15 32.07 7.79 -13.46
N SER A 16 33.28 7.90 -14.03
CA SER A 16 34.54 7.72 -13.32
C SER A 16 34.83 8.95 -12.48
N ASP A 17 35.27 8.77 -11.23
CA ASP A 17 36.17 9.72 -10.58
C ASP A 17 37.20 8.96 -9.71
N ASN A 18 38.38 8.85 -10.32
CA ASN A 18 39.73 9.03 -9.77
C ASN A 18 39.92 8.96 -8.24
N VAL A 19 40.56 7.88 -7.76
CA VAL A 19 41.07 7.76 -6.39
C VAL A 19 42.54 8.19 -6.39
N ALA A 20 42.87 9.26 -5.68
CA ALA A 20 44.24 9.58 -5.28
C ALA A 20 44.28 9.74 -3.75
N ALA A 21 45.12 8.89 -3.12
CA ALA A 21 46.02 9.12 -1.96
C ALA A 21 45.56 10.06 -0.82
N CYS A 22 45.84 9.86 0.46
CA CYS A 22 46.61 8.90 1.26
C CYS A 22 46.41 9.31 2.74
N ASP A 23 46.75 8.39 3.64
CA ASP A 23 47.23 8.61 5.01
C ASP A 23 46.29 8.89 6.20
N ASP A 24 46.49 7.99 7.17
CA ASP A 24 46.72 8.20 8.60
C ASP A 24 45.55 8.17 9.61
N ALA A 25 45.94 7.65 10.78
CA ALA A 25 45.17 6.91 11.75
C ALA A 25 44.23 7.71 12.67
N LEU A 26 43.32 6.94 13.31
CA LEU A 26 43.01 6.91 14.76
C LEU A 26 41.52 7.12 15.13
N ASP A 27 40.93 6.00 15.56
CA ASP A 27 40.00 5.73 16.67
C ASP A 27 38.95 6.77 17.14
N THR A 28 37.78 6.21 17.50
CA THR A 28 36.65 6.79 18.28
C THR A 28 35.66 7.68 17.56
N ALA A 29 34.52 7.10 17.16
CA ALA A 29 33.19 7.44 17.68
C ALA A 29 32.12 6.54 17.02
N THR A 30 31.21 6.03 17.85
CA THR A 30 29.98 5.36 17.45
C THR A 30 29.14 6.26 16.55
N GLU A 31 29.28 6.09 15.24
CA GLU A 31 28.34 6.61 14.26
C GLU A 31 27.28 5.53 14.05
N ALA A 32 26.09 5.78 14.60
CA ALA A 32 24.91 5.01 14.27
C ALA A 32 24.73 5.12 12.76
N LEU A 33 25.11 4.04 12.06
CA LEU A 33 24.89 3.85 10.65
C LEU A 33 23.38 3.91 10.45
N GLU A 34 22.83 5.08 10.14
CA GLU A 34 21.49 5.14 9.54
C GLU A 34 21.60 4.28 8.29
N PRO A 35 20.86 3.16 8.21
CA PRO A 35 20.94 2.29 7.06
C PRO A 35 20.63 3.14 5.83
N PRO A 36 21.45 3.07 4.75
CA PRO A 36 21.18 3.80 3.53
C PRO A 36 19.72 3.60 3.16
N LEU A 37 18.98 4.70 3.00
CA LEU A 37 17.62 4.65 2.48
C LEU A 37 17.73 4.04 1.08
N GLU A 38 17.60 2.70 0.99
CA GLU A 38 17.67 1.98 -0.27
C GLU A 38 16.61 2.62 -1.18
N GLU A 39 17.07 3.30 -2.23
CA GLU A 39 16.18 3.74 -3.29
C GLU A 39 15.64 2.47 -3.94
N THR A 40 14.47 2.03 -3.49
CA THR A 40 13.81 0.83 -3.99
C THR A 40 13.40 1.08 -5.44
N SER A 41 14.29 0.72 -6.37
CA SER A 41 14.01 0.75 -7.79
C SER A 41 13.07 -0.41 -8.15
N TYR A 42 11.85 -0.07 -8.58
CA TYR A 42 10.84 -1.05 -9.02
C TYR A 42 10.92 -1.27 -10.53
N PRO A 43 10.67 -2.50 -11.02
CA PRO A 43 10.62 -2.78 -12.45
C PRO A 43 9.49 -2.00 -13.13
N VAL A 44 9.73 -1.55 -14.36
CA VAL A 44 8.72 -0.94 -15.23
C VAL A 44 8.27 -1.95 -16.27
N TYR A 45 6.97 -2.18 -16.33
CA TYR A 45 6.32 -3.12 -17.24
C TYR A 45 5.79 -2.39 -18.48
N HIS A 46 5.78 -3.09 -19.60
CA HIS A 46 5.26 -2.57 -20.87
C HIS A 46 4.18 -3.51 -21.39
N TRP A 47 2.94 -3.06 -21.37
CA TRP A 47 1.78 -3.80 -21.85
C TRP A 47 0.64 -2.82 -22.16
N GLY A 48 -0.34 -3.25 -22.96
CA GLY A 48 -1.46 -2.38 -23.36
C GLY A 48 -1.05 -1.10 -24.12
N GLY A 49 0.17 -1.04 -24.66
CA GLY A 49 0.73 0.13 -25.34
C GLY A 49 1.25 1.24 -24.41
N GLY A 50 1.36 0.98 -23.10
CA GLY A 50 1.83 1.95 -22.10
C GLY A 50 2.89 1.39 -21.15
N MET A 51 3.45 2.27 -20.33
CA MET A 51 4.33 1.93 -19.21
C MET A 51 3.52 1.78 -17.92
N HIS A 52 3.79 0.73 -17.17
CA HIS A 52 3.08 0.38 -15.95
C HIS A 52 4.05 0.01 -14.82
N LEU A 53 3.69 0.34 -13.59
CA LEU A 53 4.47 -0.05 -12.39
C LEU A 53 4.11 -1.46 -11.89
N PHE A 54 3.09 -2.08 -12.48
CA PHE A 54 2.59 -3.38 -12.10
C PHE A 54 2.47 -4.30 -13.33
N PRO A 55 2.62 -5.62 -13.16
CA PRO A 55 2.38 -6.61 -14.21
C PRO A 55 0.94 -6.56 -14.77
N GLU A 56 0.74 -7.04 -15.99
CA GLU A 56 -0.58 -7.06 -16.66
C GLU A 56 -1.60 -7.96 -15.94
N ASP A 57 -1.12 -9.03 -15.29
CA ASP A 57 -1.93 -10.00 -14.55
C ASP A 57 -2.10 -9.64 -13.06
N MET A 58 -1.89 -8.37 -12.69
CA MET A 58 -2.00 -7.91 -11.31
C MET A 58 -3.38 -8.23 -10.72
N ALA A 59 -3.36 -8.92 -9.57
CA ALA A 59 -4.52 -9.15 -8.74
C ALA A 59 -4.34 -8.49 -7.36
N LEU A 60 -5.40 -7.86 -6.88
CA LEU A 60 -5.42 -7.27 -5.54
C LEU A 60 -5.22 -8.35 -4.47
N PRO A 61 -4.55 -8.01 -3.36
CA PRO A 61 -4.22 -8.97 -2.34
C PRO A 61 -5.51 -9.46 -1.69
N SER A 62 -5.63 -10.75 -1.45
CA SER A 62 -6.62 -11.30 -0.53
C SER A 62 -6.02 -11.34 0.88
N GLY A 63 -6.86 -11.28 1.92
CA GLY A 63 -6.40 -11.41 3.30
C GLY A 63 -6.96 -10.36 4.24
N SER A 64 -6.36 -10.27 5.42
CA SER A 64 -6.76 -9.35 6.49
C SER A 64 -6.61 -7.88 6.07
N THR A 65 -7.27 -7.00 6.81
CA THR A 65 -7.13 -5.56 6.61
C THR A 65 -5.70 -5.07 6.89
N GLU A 66 -5.06 -5.66 7.89
CA GLU A 66 -3.66 -5.40 8.25
C GLU A 66 -2.70 -5.72 7.10
N GLN A 67 -2.80 -6.93 6.54
CA GLN A 67 -1.94 -7.34 5.43
C GLN A 67 -2.12 -6.43 4.21
N ALA A 68 -3.36 -6.04 3.92
CA ALA A 68 -3.66 -5.12 2.84
C ALA A 68 -3.10 -3.71 3.11
N TRP A 69 -3.05 -3.27 4.37
CA TRP A 69 -2.42 -2.01 4.77
C TRP A 69 -0.90 -2.04 4.62
N VAL A 70 -0.26 -3.16 5.00
CA VAL A 70 1.18 -3.33 4.80
C VAL A 70 1.53 -3.27 3.32
N TYR A 71 0.79 -3.99 2.45
CA TYR A 71 0.99 -3.89 1.00
C TYR A 71 0.69 -2.49 0.44
N TRP A 72 -0.26 -1.78 1.04
CA TRP A 72 -0.56 -0.39 0.69
C TRP A 72 0.65 0.53 0.93
N CYS A 73 1.36 0.33 2.05
CA CYS A 73 2.47 1.18 2.48
C CYS A 73 3.82 0.80 1.84
N CYS A 74 4.12 -0.50 1.80
CA CYS A 74 5.44 -1.03 1.49
C CYS A 74 5.49 -1.79 0.16
N GLY A 75 4.34 -2.17 -0.38
CA GLY A 75 4.27 -3.01 -1.59
C GLY A 75 4.53 -4.47 -1.26
N ASN A 76 4.87 -5.27 -2.28
CA ASN A 76 5.19 -6.68 -2.09
C ASN A 76 6.66 -6.92 -2.44
N THR A 77 7.51 -6.92 -1.43
CA THR A 77 8.96 -7.10 -1.59
C THR A 77 9.31 -8.43 -2.24
N ALA A 78 8.58 -9.52 -1.93
CA ALA A 78 8.82 -10.84 -2.51
C ALA A 78 8.56 -10.89 -4.02
N LYS A 79 7.68 -10.01 -4.53
CA LYS A 79 7.38 -9.86 -5.96
C LYS A 79 7.97 -8.57 -6.56
N THR A 80 8.83 -7.88 -5.81
CA THR A 80 9.39 -6.56 -6.16
C THR A 80 8.34 -5.56 -6.65
N LEU A 81 7.15 -5.58 -6.03
CA LEU A 81 6.06 -4.67 -6.40
C LEU A 81 6.08 -3.42 -5.51
N PRO A 82 5.83 -2.24 -6.09
CA PRO A 82 5.75 -1.00 -5.34
C PRO A 82 4.56 -0.96 -4.38
N PRO A 83 4.55 0.00 -3.44
CA PRO A 83 3.40 0.30 -2.58
C PRO A 83 2.10 0.37 -3.35
N TYR A 84 1.08 -0.39 -2.92
CA TYR A 84 -0.19 -0.50 -3.65
C TYR A 84 -0.99 0.80 -3.70
N ARG A 85 -0.61 1.82 -2.92
CA ARG A 85 -1.08 3.20 -3.10
C ARG A 85 -0.84 3.75 -4.51
N GLN A 86 0.20 3.28 -5.19
CA GLN A 86 0.56 3.67 -6.55
C GLN A 86 -0.25 2.95 -7.63
N LEU A 87 -1.03 1.92 -7.27
CA LEU A 87 -1.84 1.16 -8.21
C LEU A 87 -2.96 2.02 -8.81
N CYS A 88 -3.03 2.04 -10.13
CA CYS A 88 -4.05 2.73 -10.92
C CYS A 88 -5.09 1.75 -11.48
N PRO A 89 -6.32 2.21 -11.77
CA PRO A 89 -7.32 1.34 -12.41
C PRO A 89 -6.89 0.81 -13.78
N SER A 90 -6.02 1.54 -14.49
CA SER A 90 -5.41 1.09 -15.76
C SER A 90 -4.54 -0.14 -15.60
N ASP A 91 -3.96 -0.35 -14.41
CA ASP A 91 -3.10 -1.50 -14.09
C ASP A 91 -3.91 -2.79 -13.88
N LEU A 92 -5.24 -2.73 -13.97
CA LEU A 92 -6.16 -3.83 -13.70
C LEU A 92 -7.03 -4.12 -14.93
N SER A 93 -6.79 -5.28 -15.55
CA SER A 93 -7.49 -5.73 -16.76
C SER A 93 -9.02 -5.83 -16.59
N ASN A 94 -9.49 -6.36 -15.46
CA ASN A 94 -10.93 -6.60 -15.23
C ASN A 94 -11.65 -5.48 -14.44
N ARG A 95 -12.85 -5.11 -14.89
CA ARG A 95 -13.78 -4.17 -14.21
C ARG A 95 -14.03 -4.52 -12.74
N ASN A 96 -14.11 -5.82 -12.40
CA ASN A 96 -14.31 -6.26 -11.02
C ASN A 96 -13.11 -5.92 -10.13
N GLN A 97 -11.89 -6.08 -10.64
CA GLN A 97 -10.68 -5.70 -9.92
C GLN A 97 -10.60 -4.18 -9.76
N ARG A 98 -10.95 -3.41 -10.80
CA ARG A 98 -11.04 -1.94 -10.70
C ARG A 98 -12.00 -1.48 -9.60
N LYS A 99 -13.19 -2.10 -9.51
CA LYS A 99 -14.15 -1.81 -8.43
C LYS A 99 -13.57 -2.13 -7.04
N ARG A 100 -12.90 -3.27 -6.91
CA ARG A 100 -12.23 -3.69 -5.67
C ARG A 100 -11.10 -2.74 -5.31
N LEU A 101 -10.35 -2.22 -6.27
CA LEU A 101 -9.32 -1.21 -6.02
C LEU A 101 -9.95 0.05 -5.42
N CYS A 102 -11.09 0.50 -5.94
CA CYS A 102 -11.80 1.63 -5.34
C CYS A 102 -12.21 1.33 -3.88
N GLU A 103 -12.64 0.10 -3.58
CA GLU A 103 -12.96 -0.33 -2.20
C GLU A 103 -11.72 -0.33 -1.30
N LEU A 104 -10.60 -0.84 -1.81
CA LEU A 104 -9.31 -0.83 -1.11
C LEU A 104 -8.86 0.61 -0.82
N LYS A 105 -8.82 1.48 -1.84
CA LYS A 105 -8.45 2.90 -1.69
C LYS A 105 -9.34 3.59 -0.67
N PHE A 106 -10.64 3.34 -0.68
CA PHE A 106 -11.57 3.90 0.31
C PHE A 106 -11.17 3.50 1.73
N LEU A 107 -10.89 2.21 1.96
CA LEU A 107 -10.51 1.70 3.28
C LEU A 107 -9.18 2.28 3.75
N MET A 108 -8.15 2.22 2.89
CA MET A 108 -6.80 2.68 3.24
C MET A 108 -6.76 4.19 3.48
N LYS A 109 -7.52 4.99 2.73
CA LYS A 109 -7.65 6.43 2.97
C LYS A 109 -8.22 6.76 4.35
N LYS A 110 -9.09 5.92 4.92
CA LYS A 110 -9.58 6.12 6.30
C LYS A 110 -8.46 5.89 7.32
N ILE A 111 -7.61 4.88 7.10
CA ILE A 111 -6.47 4.60 7.97
C ILE A 111 -5.43 5.71 7.83
N GLU A 112 -5.10 6.16 6.61
CA GLU A 112 -4.21 7.31 6.38
C GLU A 112 -4.70 8.58 7.07
N LEU A 113 -6.00 8.86 7.00
CA LEU A 113 -6.58 10.03 7.67
C LEU A 113 -6.41 9.94 9.20
N ARG A 114 -6.58 8.75 9.77
CA ARG A 114 -6.36 8.51 11.21
C ARG A 114 -4.88 8.66 11.58
N ALA A 115 -3.99 8.06 10.79
CA ALA A 115 -2.56 8.14 10.97
C ALA A 115 -2.09 9.61 10.94
N HIS A 116 -2.57 10.38 9.95
CA HIS A 116 -2.28 11.81 9.85
C HIS A 116 -2.78 12.58 11.09
N ALA A 117 -3.98 12.28 11.59
CA ALA A 117 -4.52 12.90 12.81
C ALA A 117 -3.70 12.57 14.07
N LEU A 118 -2.97 11.45 14.06
CA LEU A 118 -2.06 11.03 15.13
C LEU A 118 -0.61 11.49 14.89
N GLY A 119 -0.32 12.17 13.77
CA GLY A 119 1.04 12.58 13.41
C GLY A 119 1.95 11.44 12.93
N LEU A 120 1.37 10.30 12.52
CA LEU A 120 2.12 9.13 12.07
C LEU A 120 2.45 9.22 10.56
N SER A 121 3.68 8.86 10.19
CA SER A 121 4.05 8.69 8.79
C SER A 121 3.43 7.43 8.20
N THR A 122 3.01 7.50 6.94
CA THR A 122 2.46 6.35 6.18
C THR A 122 3.23 6.08 4.89
N THR A 123 4.19 6.96 4.56
CA THR A 123 4.94 6.93 3.30
C THR A 123 6.40 6.65 3.60
N LYS A 124 7.02 5.77 2.80
CA LYS A 124 8.40 5.27 3.03
C LYS A 124 8.62 4.67 4.44
N VAL A 125 7.59 4.00 4.96
CA VAL A 125 7.68 3.28 6.24
C VAL A 125 8.18 1.86 6.03
N SER A 126 8.87 1.32 7.04
CA SER A 126 9.26 -0.08 7.09
C SER A 126 8.05 -1.00 7.30
N PHE A 127 8.25 -2.31 7.16
CA PHE A 127 7.19 -3.30 7.37
C PHE A 127 6.64 -3.25 8.80
N ASP A 128 7.52 -3.19 9.80
CA ASP A 128 7.15 -3.15 11.22
C ASP A 128 6.45 -1.84 11.57
N GLU A 129 6.95 -0.71 11.07
CA GLU A 129 6.30 0.59 11.23
C GLU A 129 4.89 0.61 10.63
N ALA A 130 4.69 -0.02 9.47
CA ALA A 130 3.37 -0.11 8.87
C ALA A 130 2.37 -0.90 9.75
N ILE A 131 2.84 -1.97 10.42
CA ILE A 131 2.04 -2.74 11.38
C ILE A 131 1.70 -1.88 12.61
N ASP A 132 2.67 -1.16 13.15
CA ASP A 132 2.47 -0.29 14.31
C ASP A 132 1.45 0.82 14.02
N VAL A 133 1.56 1.47 12.87
CA VAL A 133 0.59 2.47 12.41
C VAL A 133 -0.81 1.84 12.30
N PHE A 134 -0.91 0.62 11.78
CA PHE A 134 -2.18 -0.08 11.69
C PHE A 134 -2.79 -0.35 13.07
N GLN A 135 -2.00 -0.84 14.02
CA GLN A 135 -2.48 -1.13 15.37
C GLN A 135 -2.98 0.12 16.09
N GLN A 136 -2.34 1.27 15.85
CA GLN A 136 -2.76 2.57 16.39
C GLN A 136 -4.04 3.10 15.73
N CYS A 137 -4.30 2.73 14.47
CA CYS A 137 -5.45 3.22 13.69
C CYS A 137 -6.61 2.22 13.57
N LYS A 138 -6.52 1.05 14.20
CA LYS A 138 -7.51 -0.04 14.04
C LYS A 138 -8.91 0.32 14.53
N ASP A 139 -9.03 1.30 15.42
CA ASP A 139 -10.29 1.83 15.92
C ASP A 139 -11.19 2.37 14.80
N VAL A 140 -10.60 2.95 13.75
CA VAL A 140 -11.34 3.53 12.61
C VAL A 140 -11.95 2.47 11.68
N ILE A 141 -11.45 1.24 11.77
CA ILE A 141 -11.96 0.08 11.04
C ILE A 141 -12.68 -0.92 11.96
N ASP A 142 -12.70 -0.67 13.27
CA ASP A 142 -13.36 -1.56 14.22
C ASP A 142 -14.86 -1.53 13.99
N LEU A 143 -15.38 -2.68 13.55
CA LEU A 143 -16.78 -2.85 13.23
C LEU A 143 -17.57 -3.28 14.47
N PRO A 144 -18.88 -2.91 14.57
CA PRO A 144 -19.75 -3.36 15.64
C PRO A 144 -19.72 -4.89 15.81
N PRO A 145 -19.84 -5.40 17.06
CA PRO A 145 -19.73 -6.83 17.38
C PRO A 145 -20.77 -7.68 16.66
N GLU A 146 -21.93 -7.09 16.43
CA GLU A 146 -23.11 -7.78 15.95
C GLU A 146 -23.51 -7.24 14.58
N THR A 147 -23.75 -8.17 13.67
CA THR A 147 -24.51 -7.87 12.45
C THR A 147 -25.97 -7.61 12.84
N THR A 148 -26.75 -7.01 11.95
CA THR A 148 -28.22 -6.91 12.06
C THR A 148 -28.92 -8.26 12.31
N ASN A 149 -28.22 -9.38 12.11
CA ASN A 149 -28.72 -10.75 12.35
C ASN A 149 -28.05 -11.40 13.57
N SER A 150 -27.54 -10.64 14.54
CA SER A 150 -26.95 -11.10 15.81
C SER A 150 -25.78 -12.10 15.70
N ARG A 151 -25.18 -12.25 14.51
CA ARG A 151 -23.96 -13.06 14.34
C ARG A 151 -22.73 -12.32 14.89
N LYS A 152 -22.01 -12.99 15.80
CA LYS A 152 -20.76 -12.54 16.42
C LYS A 152 -19.63 -12.48 15.39
N ARG A 153 -18.92 -11.36 15.31
CA ARG A 153 -17.88 -11.11 14.30
C ARG A 153 -16.46 -11.35 14.85
N ARG A 154 -15.64 -12.12 14.13
CA ARG A 154 -14.20 -12.29 14.43
C ARG A 154 -13.42 -11.07 13.92
N ARG A 155 -13.38 -10.01 14.73
CA ARG A 155 -12.89 -8.66 14.34
C ARG A 155 -11.47 -8.64 13.78
N GLY A 156 -10.54 -9.41 14.35
CA GLY A 156 -9.15 -9.49 13.89
C GLY A 156 -8.91 -10.32 12.62
N GLN A 157 -9.92 -11.00 12.08
CA GLN A 157 -9.79 -11.89 10.90
C GLN A 157 -10.61 -11.40 9.70
N LEU A 158 -11.14 -10.19 9.78
CA LEU A 158 -11.96 -9.65 8.69
C LEU A 158 -11.09 -9.38 7.47
N ILE A 159 -11.47 -10.07 6.39
CA ILE A 159 -10.94 -9.80 5.06
C ILE A 159 -11.29 -8.35 4.71
N TRP A 160 -10.32 -7.60 4.20
CA TRP A 160 -10.45 -6.16 3.95
C TRP A 160 -11.64 -5.82 3.05
N ILE A 161 -12.01 -6.70 2.12
CA ILE A 161 -13.18 -6.53 1.23
C ILE A 161 -14.47 -6.39 2.05
N SER A 162 -14.63 -7.26 3.04
CA SER A 162 -15.79 -7.23 3.95
C SER A 162 -15.79 -5.94 4.76
N ALA A 163 -14.63 -5.55 5.32
CA ALA A 163 -14.48 -4.31 6.08
C ALA A 163 -14.85 -3.08 5.25
N ALA A 164 -14.29 -2.94 4.04
CA ALA A 164 -14.58 -1.86 3.11
C ALA A 164 -16.07 -1.79 2.75
N THR A 165 -16.70 -2.94 2.46
CA THR A 165 -18.13 -3.01 2.11
C THR A 165 -19.01 -2.50 3.24
N ILE A 166 -18.72 -2.91 4.48
CA ILE A 166 -19.52 -2.55 5.64
C ILE A 166 -19.35 -1.06 5.96
N LEU A 167 -18.11 -0.57 5.98
CA LEU A 167 -17.83 0.84 6.24
C LEU A 167 -18.45 1.76 5.18
N ARG A 168 -18.49 1.34 3.90
CA ARG A 168 -19.20 2.08 2.85
C ARG A 168 -20.71 2.13 3.08
N LYS A 169 -21.31 1.01 3.49
CA LYS A 169 -22.75 0.98 3.81
C LYS A 169 -23.05 1.93 4.96
N GLN A 170 -22.26 1.90 6.03
CA GLN A 170 -22.40 2.83 7.16
C GLN A 170 -22.24 4.29 6.73
N ALA A 171 -21.23 4.60 5.91
CA ALA A 171 -21.02 5.96 5.38
C ALA A 171 -22.20 6.44 4.51
N LYS A 172 -22.81 5.55 3.72
CA LYS A 172 -24.00 5.89 2.91
C LYS A 172 -25.20 6.21 3.82
N VAL A 173 -25.43 5.41 4.85
CA VAL A 173 -26.53 5.63 5.81
C VAL A 173 -26.32 6.95 6.55
N ALA A 174 -25.12 7.20 7.09
CA ALA A 174 -24.82 8.44 7.79
C ALA A 174 -25.02 9.70 6.92
N ARG A 175 -24.65 9.64 5.63
CA ARG A 175 -24.91 10.72 4.66
C ARG A 175 -26.40 10.93 4.38
N ALA A 176 -27.18 9.85 4.27
CA ALA A 176 -28.62 9.94 4.07
C ALA A 176 -29.33 10.54 5.30
N THR A 177 -28.93 10.12 6.51
CA THR A 177 -29.49 10.65 7.76
C THR A 177 -29.20 12.15 7.93
N SER A 178 -27.97 12.59 7.64
CA SER A 178 -27.61 14.02 7.72
C SER A 178 -28.32 14.87 6.67
N ALA A 179 -28.48 14.38 5.44
CA ALA A 179 -29.24 15.09 4.41
C ALA A 179 -30.72 15.27 4.80
N ASN A 180 -31.35 14.24 5.39
CA ASN A 180 -32.73 14.32 5.85
C ASN A 180 -32.91 15.31 7.02
N ALA A 181 -31.95 15.36 7.95
CA ALA A 181 -31.99 16.30 9.08
C ALA A 181 -31.89 17.78 8.65
N SER A 182 -31.21 18.06 7.53
CA SER A 182 -31.07 19.43 7.01
C SER A 182 -32.29 19.93 6.20
N THR A 183 -33.24 19.05 5.84
CA THR A 183 -34.34 19.38 4.92
C THR A 183 -35.67 19.64 5.64
N ASN A 184 -35.75 19.46 6.97
CA ASN A 184 -36.89 19.86 7.79
C ASN A 184 -36.54 21.11 8.61
N PRO A 185 -36.73 22.33 8.08
CA PRO A 185 -36.88 23.50 8.92
C PRO A 185 -38.29 23.46 9.52
N HIS A 186 -38.36 23.64 10.84
CA HIS A 186 -39.59 23.89 11.58
C HIS A 186 -40.29 25.16 11.09
#